data_AF-A0A5K0V334-F1
#
_entry.id   AF-A0A5K0V334-F1
#
_cell.length_a   1.000
_cell.length_b   1.000
_cell.length_c   1.000
_cell.angle_alpha   90.00
_cell.angle_beta   90.00
_cell.angle_gamma   90.00
#
_symmetry.space_group_name_H-M   'P 1'
#
loop_
_entity.id
_entity.type
_entity.pdbx_description
1 polymer ?
#
loop_
_entity_poly.entity_id
_entity_poly.type
_entity_poly.pdbx_seq_one_letter_code
_entity_poly.pdbx_strand_id
1 'polypeptide(L)' 'GYGINKKNDYLSLIATVSKWNQKGVNILYRHRFIRTNHKAGNLKTAMASDYVKDYEFVAIFDADFQPNPDFLKQTIPYFK' A
#
# COMPACT_ATOMS: atom_id res chain seq x y z
N GLY A 1 -7.59 15.94 20.91
CA GLY A 1 -8.08 14.57 20.72
C GLY A 1 -8.82 14.48 19.41
N TYR A 2 -8.26 13.80 18.41
CA TYR A 2 -8.97 13.50 17.16
C TYR A 2 -9.50 12.07 17.27
N GLY A 3 -10.78 11.95 17.61
CA GLY A 3 -11.49 10.67 17.64
C GLY A 3 -11.76 10.20 16.22
N ILE A 4 -10.81 9.47 15.65
CA ILE A 4 -10.97 8.79 14.37
C ILE A 4 -12.03 7.69 14.54
N ASN A 5 -13.17 7.79 13.85
CA ASN A 5 -14.16 6.72 13.81
C ASN A 5 -13.62 5.59 12.90
N LYS A 6 -12.76 4.74 13.47
CA LYS A 6 -12.02 3.68 12.77
C LYS A 6 -12.89 2.77 11.90
N LYS A 7 -14.18 2.60 12.23
CA LYS A 7 -15.10 1.75 11.47
C LYS A 7 -15.51 2.40 10.14
N ASN A 8 -15.75 3.71 10.14
CA ASN A 8 -16.12 4.44 8.92
C ASN A 8 -14.94 4.56 7.96
N ASP A 9 -13.73 4.78 8.48
CA ASP A 9 -12.50 4.88 7.67
C ASP A 9 -12.14 3.54 7.03
N TYR A 10 -12.34 2.45 7.75
CA TYR A 10 -12.13 1.10 7.21
C TYR A 10 -13.04 0.83 6.00
N LEU A 11 -14.32 1.21 6.11
CA LEU A 11 -15.29 1.02 5.02
C LEU A 11 -14.97 1.90 3.82
N SER A 12 -14.54 3.15 4.02
CA SER A 12 -14.19 4.07 2.94
C SER A 12 -12.96 3.61 2.15
N LEU A 13 -11.96 3.03 2.83
CA LEU A 13 -10.78 2.45 2.18
C LEU A 13 -11.14 1.24 1.32
N ILE A 14 -11.99 0.33 1.82
CA ILE A 14 -12.47 -0.82 1.04
C ILE A 14 -13.28 -0.36 -0.19
N ALA A 15 -14.19 0.61 -0.01
CA ALA A 15 -14.97 1.15 -1.12
C ALA A 15 -14.07 1.79 -2.19
N THR A 16 -13.03 2.52 -1.77
CA THR A 16 -12.06 3.14 -2.68
C THR A 16 -11.28 2.08 -3.46
N VAL A 17 -10.78 1.05 -2.79
CA VAL A 17 -10.06 -0.06 -3.44
C VAL A 17 -10.97 -0.82 -4.40
N SER A 18 -12.23 -1.08 -4.04
CA SER A 18 -13.21 -1.70 -4.94
C SER A 18 -13.46 -0.88 -6.21
N LYS A 19 -13.63 0.45 -6.06
CA LYS A 19 -13.82 1.37 -7.18
C LYS A 19 -12.64 1.33 -8.17
N TRP A 20 -11.41 1.28 -7.67
CA TRP A 20 -10.22 1.22 -8.52
C TRP A 20 -9.99 -0.14 -9.16
N ASN A 21 -10.30 -1.23 -8.44
CA ASN A 21 -10.30 -2.57 -9.02
C ASN A 21 -11.28 -2.69 -10.20
N GLN A 22 -12.48 -2.12 -10.08
CA GLN A 22 -13.46 -2.08 -11.19
C GLN A 22 -12.97 -1.31 -12.42
N LYS A 23 -11.95 -0.45 -12.26
CA LYS A 23 -11.27 0.24 -13.37
C LYS A 23 -10.06 -0.54 -13.91
N GLY A 24 -9.81 -1.76 -13.43
CA GLY A 24 -8.68 -2.59 -13.86
C GLY A 24 -7.35 -2.26 -13.18
N VAL A 25 -7.34 -1.42 -12.14
CA VAL A 25 -6.11 -1.13 -11.37
C VAL A 25 -5.83 -2.28 -10.42
N ASN A 26 -4.62 -2.86 -10.47
CA ASN A 26 -4.18 -3.88 -9.53
C ASN A 26 -3.88 -3.25 -8.16
N ILE A 27 -4.89 -3.21 -7.29
CA ILE A 27 -4.81 -2.59 -5.96
C ILE A 27 -5.49 -3.46 -4.91
N LEU A 28 -4.84 -3.59 -3.75
CA LEU A 28 -5.30 -4.44 -2.67
C LEU A 28 -5.26 -3.70 -1.33
N TYR A 29 -6.35 -3.82 -0.57
CA TYR A 29 -6.39 -3.37 0.81
C TYR A 29 -5.96 -4.49 1.77
N ARG A 30 -5.02 -4.21 2.66
CA ARG A 30 -4.57 -5.13 3.72
C ARG A 30 -4.67 -4.46 5.08
N HIS A 31 -5.41 -5.09 5.99
CA HIS A 31 -5.54 -4.67 7.38
C HIS A 31 -5.04 -5.77 8.31
N ARG A 32 -4.23 -5.43 9.31
CA ARG A 32 -3.75 -6.38 10.32
C ARG A 32 -4.64 -6.31 11.55
N PHE A 33 -5.15 -7.46 11.99
CA PHE A 33 -5.93 -7.56 13.23
C PHE A 33 -5.05 -7.28 14.47
N ILE A 34 -3.79 -7.75 14.45
CA ILE A 34 -2.80 -7.52 15.50
C ILE A 34 -1.86 -6.39 15.07
N ARG A 35 -1.91 -5.25 15.77
CA ARG A 35 -1.04 -4.10 15.53
C ARG A 35 0.25 -4.19 16.35
N THR A 36 1.20 -4.95 15.85
CA THR A 36 2.58 -4.96 16.38
C THR A 36 3.54 -4.30 15.39
N ASN A 37 4.57 -3.61 15.91
CA ASN A 37 5.69 -3.04 15.15
C ASN A 37 5.33 -2.01 14.07
N HIS A 38 4.13 -1.39 14.13
CA HIS A 38 3.73 -0.26 13.27
C HIS A 38 4.09 -0.44 11.78
N LYS A 39 4.86 0.50 11.19
CA LYS A 39 5.30 0.51 9.79
C LYS A 39 6.14 -0.72 9.45
N ALA A 40 7.11 -1.07 10.31
CA ALA A 40 7.95 -2.25 10.11
C ALA A 40 7.13 -3.55 10.10
N GLY A 41 6.10 -3.64 10.94
CA GLY A 41 5.19 -4.78 10.96
C GLY A 41 4.33 -4.88 9.69
N ASN A 42 3.84 -3.75 9.17
CA ASN A 42 3.08 -3.73 7.90
C ASN A 42 3.98 -4.18 6.75
N LEU A 43 5.21 -3.67 6.69
CA LEU A 43 6.15 -4.02 5.65
C LEU A 43 6.52 -5.51 5.70
N LYS A 44 6.85 -6.04 6.88
CA LYS A 44 7.17 -7.47 7.05
C LYS A 44 6.05 -8.37 6.54
N THR A 45 4.79 -8.07 6.90
CA THR A 45 3.64 -8.87 6.43
C THR A 45 3.42 -8.73 4.93
N ALA A 46 3.56 -7.53 4.37
CA ALA A 46 3.43 -7.30 2.93
C ALA A 46 4.50 -8.07 2.15
N MET A 47 5.77 -7.98 2.56
CA MET A 47 6.90 -8.66 1.89
C MET A 47 6.83 -10.18 1.96
N ALA A 48 6.15 -10.74 2.97
CA ALA A 48 5.90 -12.18 3.07
C ALA A 48 4.76 -12.67 2.18
N SER A 49 4.00 -11.77 1.54
CA SER A 49 2.84 -12.16 0.73
C SER A 49 3.27 -12.70 -0.63
N ASP A 50 2.58 -13.75 -1.11
CA ASP A 50 2.97 -14.44 -2.34
C ASP A 50 2.99 -13.53 -3.57
N TYR A 51 2.07 -12.57 -3.65
CA TYR A 51 2.03 -11.61 -4.76
C TYR A 51 3.27 -10.71 -4.84
N VAL A 52 4.03 -10.51 -3.75
CA VAL A 52 5.26 -9.70 -3.79
C VAL A 52 6.41 -10.47 -4.44
N LYS A 53 6.38 -11.81 -4.38
CA LYS A 53 7.47 -12.66 -4.89
C LYS A 53 7.65 -12.58 -6.40
N ASP A 54 6.62 -12.13 -7.11
CA ASP A 54 6.65 -11.96 -8.57
C ASP A 54 7.30 -10.63 -9.00
N TYR A 55 7.71 -9.77 -8.06
CA TYR A 55 8.29 -8.45 -8.33
C TYR A 55 9.77 -8.37 -7.91
N GLU A 56 10.61 -7.82 -8.78
CA GLU A 56 12.05 -7.60 -8.53
C GLU A 56 12.30 -6.39 -7.62
N PHE A 57 11.47 -5.35 -7.72
CA PHE A 57 11.59 -4.10 -6.98
C PHE A 57 10.32 -3.78 -6.21
N VAL A 58 10.48 -3.17 -5.04
CA VAL A 58 9.38 -2.67 -4.21
C VAL A 58 9.58 -1.18 -3.94
N ALA A 59 8.64 -0.36 -4.38
CA ALA A 59 8.57 1.05 -4.01
C ALA A 59 7.64 1.22 -2.79
N ILE A 60 8.08 2.01 -1.81
CA ILE A 60 7.32 2.28 -0.58
C ILE A 60 7.14 3.79 -0.46
N PHE A 61 5.90 4.23 -0.29
CA PHE A 61 5.54 5.63 -0.10
C PHE A 61 4.79 5.80 1.22
N ASP A 62 5.02 6.92 1.92
CA ASP A 62 4.17 7.34 3.03
C ASP A 62 2.85 7.93 2.51
N ALA A 63 1.79 7.90 3.33
CA ALA A 63 0.42 8.20 2.90
C ALA A 63 0.19 9.67 2.48
N ASP A 64 1.07 10.56 2.91
CA ASP A 64 1.10 11.98 2.59
C ASP A 64 2.10 12.33 1.47
N PHE A 65 2.81 11.34 0.93
CA PHE A 65 3.74 11.53 -0.17
C PHE A 65 3.11 11.16 -1.51
N GLN A 66 3.06 12.12 -2.43
CA GLN A 66 2.62 11.91 -3.80
C GLN A 66 3.84 11.95 -4.75
N PRO A 67 4.29 10.81 -5.30
CA PRO A 67 5.42 10.78 -6.23
C PRO A 67 5.05 11.44 -7.57
N ASN A 68 6.07 11.94 -8.28
CA ASN A 68 5.92 12.33 -9.69
C ASN A 68 5.51 11.09 -10.52
N PRO A 69 4.55 11.20 -11.46
CA PRO A 69 4.16 10.10 -12.35
C PRO A 69 5.30 9.37 -13.06
N ASP A 70 6.47 9.97 -13.22
CA ASP A 70 7.65 9.37 -13.84
C ASP A 70 8.67 8.76 -12.84
N PHE A 71 8.40 8.81 -11.54
CA PHE A 71 9.30 8.37 -10.46
C PHE A 71 9.95 7.00 -10.74
N LEU A 72 9.15 6.00 -11.11
CA LEU A 72 9.66 4.65 -11.39
C LEU A 72 10.56 4.62 -12.63
N LYS A 73 10.19 5.36 -13.70
CA LYS A 73 10.99 5.42 -14.94
C LYS A 73 12.36 6.04 -14.69
N GLN A 74 12.42 7.03 -13.80
CA GLN A 74 13.67 7.69 -13.42
C GLN A 74 14.49 6.86 -12.44
N THR A 75 13.85 6.09 -11.54
CA THR A 75 14.54 5.43 -10.42
C THR A 75 15.05 4.02 -10.76
N ILE A 76 14.24 3.20 -11.43
CA ILE A 76 14.58 1.79 -11.71
C ILE A 76 15.90 1.62 -12.51
N PRO A 77 16.25 2.47 -13.51
CA PRO A 77 17.50 2.30 -14.26
C PRO A 77 18.78 2.30 -13.42
N TYR A 78 18.78 2.90 -12.23
CA TYR A 78 19.96 2.95 -11.35
C TYR A 78 20.27 1.63 -10.63
N PHE A 79 19.37 0.65 -10.67
CA PHE A 79 19.56 -0.66 -10.04
C PHE A 79 20.05 -1.74 -11.02
N LYS A 80 20.49 -1.33 -12.21
CA LYS A 80 21.08 -2.21 -13.23
C LYS A 80 22.59 -2.10 -13.25
#